data_AF-A0A6M8BK41-F1
#
_entry.id   AF-A0A6M8BK41-F1
#
_cell.length_a   1.000
_cell.length_b   1.000
_cell.length_c   1.000
_cell.angle_alpha   90.00
_cell.angle_beta   90.00
_cell.angle_gamma   90.00
#
_symmetry.space_group_name_H-M   'P 1'
#
loop_
_entity.id
_entity.type
_entity.pdbx_description
1 polymer ?
#
loop_
_entity_poly.entity_id
_entity_poly.type
_entity_poly.pdbx_seq_one_letter_code
_entity_poly.pdbx_strand_id
1 'polypeptide(L)'
;MAYVTDLGAGQRLWIESRDRLTILTLLSASAGQQQSQRMSVETGAWAAPPQAFRTAGGVVVQVETENGSRFVQVQGSQMQSLNGVPVLSGAAVLPMQETTEDPMPPMEPMKPMEPMKPMEPMKPMEPMKPMPPMNSGHPLQMGEMQMGELKMGDMEMRLNPMQMKMGSLEMRMGSAERQSQQRFCTQCGGEVQMGDRFCAQCGHRVGELSHS
;
A
#
# COMPACT_ATOMS: atom_id res chain seq x y z
N MET A 1 5.90 17.64 -23.81
CA MET A 1 7.07 16.73 -23.90
C MET A 1 6.91 15.70 -22.79
N ALA A 2 7.17 14.41 -23.03
CA ALA A 2 7.01 13.38 -22.01
C ALA A 2 8.20 12.43 -21.99
N TYR A 3 8.55 11.96 -20.79
CA TYR A 3 9.65 11.06 -20.53
C TYR A 3 9.20 9.97 -19.57
N VAL A 4 9.79 8.79 -19.69
CA VAL A 4 9.57 7.65 -18.80
C VAL A 4 10.90 7.16 -18.24
N THR A 5 10.88 6.75 -16.98
CA THR A 5 12.02 6.11 -16.33
C THR A 5 11.56 4.91 -15.49
N ASP A 6 12.39 3.88 -15.45
CA ASP A 6 12.16 2.70 -14.63
C ASP A 6 12.75 2.92 -13.23
N LEU A 7 11.90 2.77 -12.21
CA LEU A 7 12.30 2.94 -10.82
C LEU A 7 12.72 1.62 -10.17
N GLY A 8 12.70 0.50 -10.90
CA GLY A 8 12.89 -0.85 -10.38
C GLY A 8 11.64 -1.39 -9.68
N ALA A 9 11.70 -2.67 -9.27
CA ALA A 9 10.63 -3.34 -8.52
C ALA A 9 9.22 -3.27 -9.17
N GLY A 10 9.16 -3.20 -10.51
CA GLY A 10 7.91 -3.11 -11.25
C GLY A 10 7.27 -1.71 -11.24
N GLN A 11 8.02 -0.68 -10.85
CA GLN A 11 7.56 0.70 -10.85
C GLN A 11 8.13 1.49 -12.03
N ARG A 12 7.27 2.24 -12.74
CA ARG A 12 7.65 3.15 -13.82
C ARG A 12 7.06 4.53 -13.57
N LEU A 13 7.84 5.56 -13.85
CA LEU A 13 7.45 6.95 -13.66
C LEU A 13 7.42 7.67 -15.01
N TRP A 14 6.25 8.16 -15.39
CA TRP A 14 6.07 9.09 -16.50
C TRP A 14 6.10 10.51 -15.99
N ILE A 15 6.80 11.37 -16.72
CA ILE A 15 6.96 12.79 -16.40
C ILE A 15 6.66 13.54 -17.69
N GLU A 16 5.59 14.33 -17.69
CA GLU A 16 5.18 15.10 -18.85
C GLU A 16 5.03 16.59 -18.52
N SER A 17 5.33 17.42 -19.52
CA SER A 17 5.10 18.87 -19.50
C SER A 17 3.90 19.18 -20.39
N ARG A 18 2.85 19.74 -19.79
CA ARG A 18 1.61 20.15 -20.46
C ARG A 18 1.11 21.47 -19.88
N ASP A 19 0.91 22.48 -20.72
CA ASP A 19 0.35 23.77 -20.31
C ASP A 19 1.04 24.40 -19.08
N ARG A 20 2.38 24.34 -19.01
CA ARG A 20 3.24 24.77 -17.88
C ARG A 20 3.11 23.97 -16.58
N LEU A 21 2.32 22.90 -16.59
CA LEU A 21 2.27 21.89 -15.54
C LEU A 21 3.26 20.78 -15.84
N THR A 22 3.98 20.36 -14.79
CA THR A 22 4.66 19.07 -14.78
C THR A 22 3.70 18.06 -14.17
N ILE A 23 3.31 17.05 -14.93
CA ILE A 23 2.47 15.94 -14.48
C ILE A 23 3.37 14.71 -14.33
N LEU A 24 3.35 14.10 -13.16
CA LEU A 24 4.03 12.86 -12.86
C LEU A 24 3.00 11.75 -12.67
N THR A 25 3.11 10.67 -13.42
CA THR A 25 2.28 9.48 -13.28
C THR A 25 3.16 8.30 -12.87
N LEU A 26 3.01 7.84 -11.64
CA LEU A 26 3.69 6.66 -11.10
C LEU A 26 2.80 5.44 -11.31
N LEU A 27 3.32 4.45 -12.03
CA LEU A 27 2.71 3.14 -12.19
C LEU A 27 3.49 2.13 -11.34
N SER A 28 2.78 1.36 -10.53
CA SER A 28 3.35 0.27 -9.72
C SER A 28 2.65 -1.03 -10.05
N ALA A 29 3.40 -2.02 -10.54
CA ALA A 29 2.89 -3.37 -10.80
C ALA A 29 3.30 -4.30 -9.64
N SER A 30 2.31 -4.91 -9.02
CA SER A 30 2.48 -5.98 -8.02
C SER A 30 1.70 -7.22 -8.45
N ALA A 31 1.94 -8.38 -7.83
CA ALA A 31 1.30 -9.64 -8.22
C ALA A 31 -0.23 -9.51 -8.30
N GLY A 32 -0.75 -9.41 -9.53
CA GLY A 32 -2.18 -9.32 -9.83
C GLY A 32 -2.83 -7.93 -9.70
N GLN A 33 -2.10 -6.86 -9.37
CA GLN A 33 -2.65 -5.51 -9.23
C GLN A 33 -1.69 -4.45 -9.79
N GLN A 34 -2.22 -3.59 -10.69
CA GLN A 34 -1.54 -2.40 -11.17
C GLN A 34 -2.17 -1.17 -10.53
N GLN A 35 -1.39 -0.37 -9.82
CA GLN A 35 -1.84 0.87 -9.19
C GLN A 35 -1.18 2.06 -9.90
N SER A 36 -1.96 3.10 -10.18
CA SER A 36 -1.46 4.36 -10.71
C SER A 36 -1.68 5.49 -9.69
N GLN A 37 -0.69 6.37 -9.58
CA GLN A 37 -0.81 7.64 -8.87
C GLN A 37 -0.40 8.76 -9.81
N ARG A 38 -1.12 9.89 -9.75
CA ARG A 38 -0.83 11.08 -10.57
C ARG A 38 -0.69 12.30 -9.67
N MET A 39 0.36 13.08 -9.90
CA MET A 39 0.60 14.37 -9.25
C MET A 39 0.84 15.42 -10.33
N SER A 40 0.26 16.60 -10.16
CA SER A 40 0.50 17.76 -11.04
C SER A 40 1.09 18.91 -10.22
N VAL A 41 2.16 19.52 -10.74
CA VAL A 41 2.83 20.67 -10.11
C VAL A 41 2.99 21.75 -11.16
N GLU A 42 2.67 22.99 -10.80
CA GLU A 42 2.92 24.15 -11.67
C GLU A 42 4.40 24.51 -11.61
N THR A 43 5.12 24.27 -12.71
CA THR A 43 6.58 24.42 -12.76
C THR A 43 7.03 25.49 -13.75
N GLY A 44 6.17 25.89 -14.69
CA GLY A 44 6.55 26.71 -15.85
C GLY A 44 7.04 25.87 -17.02
N ALA A 45 7.50 26.54 -18.08
CA ALA A 45 8.10 25.89 -19.24
C ALA A 45 9.42 25.22 -18.86
N TRP A 46 9.63 23.99 -19.36
CA TRP A 46 10.89 23.28 -19.18
C TRP A 46 11.98 23.92 -20.04
N ALA A 47 13.15 24.15 -19.43
CA ALA A 47 14.33 24.65 -20.10
C ALA A 47 15.24 23.51 -20.61
N ALA A 48 15.16 22.34 -19.97
CA ALA A 48 15.92 21.14 -20.34
C ALA A 48 15.11 19.86 -20.06
N PRO A 49 15.51 18.70 -20.64
CA PRO A 49 14.89 17.41 -20.30
C PRO A 49 15.01 17.09 -18.80
N PRO A 50 13.99 16.45 -18.20
CA PRO A 50 14.00 16.09 -16.79
C PRO A 50 15.04 14.98 -16.52
N GLN A 51 15.58 14.98 -15.31
CA GLN A 51 16.56 14.00 -14.85
C GLN A 51 16.02 13.27 -13.62
N ALA A 52 16.32 11.98 -13.50
CA ALA A 52 15.94 11.19 -12.34
C ALA A 52 17.19 10.63 -11.65
N PHE A 53 17.21 10.70 -10.32
CA PHE A 53 18.33 10.30 -9.49
C PHE A 53 17.87 9.35 -8.40
N ARG A 54 18.52 8.19 -8.28
CA ARG A 54 18.33 7.27 -7.17
C ARG A 54 19.21 7.70 -6.01
N THR A 55 18.58 7.97 -4.87
CA THR A 55 19.21 8.39 -3.60
C THR A 55 18.89 7.38 -2.49
N ALA A 56 19.49 7.54 -1.31
CA ALA A 56 19.13 6.74 -0.13
C ALA A 56 17.67 6.94 0.32
N GLY A 57 17.07 8.10 0.02
CA GLY A 57 15.70 8.46 0.39
C GLY A 57 14.63 8.10 -0.65
N GLY A 58 14.99 7.38 -1.72
CA GLY A 58 14.11 7.10 -2.85
C GLY A 58 14.61 7.74 -4.14
N VAL A 59 13.71 8.01 -5.08
CA VAL A 59 14.04 8.62 -6.37
C VAL A 59 13.71 10.11 -6.33
N VAL A 60 14.61 10.94 -6.81
CA VAL A 60 14.41 12.37 -6.98
C VAL A 60 14.36 12.67 -8.46
N VAL A 61 13.28 13.30 -8.91
CA VAL A 61 13.17 13.89 -10.24
C VAL A 61 13.53 15.36 -10.15
N GLN A 62 14.48 15.79 -10.97
CA GLN A 62 14.79 17.20 -11.20
C GLN A 62 14.22 17.63 -12.54
N VAL A 63 13.50 18.75 -12.51
CA VAL A 63 13.00 19.43 -13.70
C VAL A 63 13.62 20.83 -13.72
N GLU A 64 14.33 21.15 -14.79
CA GLU A 64 14.89 22.48 -15.00
C GLU A 64 13.87 23.33 -15.77
N THR A 65 13.42 24.43 -15.16
CA THR A 65 12.42 25.32 -15.77
C THR A 65 12.94 26.75 -15.88
N GLU A 66 12.18 27.59 -16.58
CA GLU A 66 12.41 29.03 -16.66
C GLU A 66 12.51 29.72 -15.28
N ASN A 67 11.88 29.13 -14.25
CA ASN A 67 11.85 29.65 -12.88
C ASN A 67 12.86 28.94 -11.94
N GLY A 68 13.85 28.24 -12.51
CA GLY A 68 14.87 27.48 -11.81
C GLY A 68 14.56 26.00 -11.68
N SER A 69 15.39 25.27 -10.93
CA SER A 69 15.19 23.83 -10.71
C SER A 69 14.01 23.56 -9.77
N ARG A 70 13.23 22.53 -10.11
CA ARG A 70 12.16 21.96 -9.29
C ARG A 70 12.46 20.49 -9.04
N PHE A 71 12.17 20.05 -7.83
CA PHE A 71 12.48 18.69 -7.40
C PHE A 71 11.22 17.99 -6.92
N VAL A 72 11.05 16.74 -7.32
CA VAL A 72 9.98 15.86 -6.84
C VAL A 72 10.62 14.60 -6.30
N GLN A 73 10.29 14.23 -5.07
CA GLN A 73 10.71 12.98 -4.47
C GLN A 73 9.63 11.93 -4.65
N VAL A 74 10.07 10.72 -4.99
CA VAL A 74 9.26 9.52 -5.11
C VAL A 74 9.82 8.48 -4.14
N GLN A 75 9.02 8.11 -3.14
CA GLN A 75 9.37 7.11 -2.14
C GLN A 75 8.25 6.08 -2.03
N GLY A 76 8.55 4.83 -2.43
CA GLY A 76 7.53 3.79 -2.55
C GLY A 76 6.44 4.21 -3.54
N SER A 77 5.21 4.36 -3.05
CA SER A 77 4.08 4.83 -3.85
C SER A 77 3.80 6.33 -3.72
N GLN A 78 4.52 7.07 -2.87
CA GLN A 78 4.24 8.48 -2.62
C GLN A 78 5.08 9.39 -3.51
N MET A 79 4.46 10.44 -4.05
CA MET A 79 5.13 11.53 -4.78
C MET A 79 4.92 12.86 -4.05
N GLN A 80 5.99 13.62 -3.86
CA GLN A 80 5.96 14.90 -3.16
C GLN A 80 6.89 15.92 -3.83
N SER A 81 6.41 17.14 -4.05
CA SER A 81 7.25 18.27 -4.47
C SER A 81 8.10 18.77 -3.32
N LEU A 82 9.39 18.99 -3.56
CA LEU A 82 10.32 19.55 -2.57
C LEU A 82 10.45 21.06 -2.75
N ASN A 83 10.51 21.79 -1.63
CA ASN A 83 10.67 23.24 -1.60
C ASN A 83 12.15 23.70 -1.64
N GLY A 84 13.10 22.78 -1.80
CA GLY A 84 14.52 23.05 -1.79
C GLY A 84 15.30 21.99 -2.55
N VAL A 85 16.62 22.17 -2.63
CA VAL A 85 17.52 21.24 -3.31
C VAL A 85 17.76 20.01 -2.41
N PRO A 86 17.38 18.80 -2.83
CA PRO A 86 17.67 17.59 -2.07
C PRO A 86 19.16 17.23 -2.12
N VAL A 87 19.59 16.39 -1.18
CA VAL A 87 20.96 15.86 -1.18
C VAL A 87 21.10 14.82 -2.29
N LEU A 88 21.84 15.16 -3.35
CA LEU A 88 22.12 14.28 -4.50
C LEU A 88 23.54 13.70 -4.48
N SER A 89 24.31 13.92 -3.40
CA SER A 89 25.66 13.38 -3.28
C SER A 89 25.64 11.84 -3.25
N GLY A 90 26.38 11.21 -4.17
CA GLY A 90 26.38 9.75 -4.33
C GLY A 90 25.13 9.17 -4.98
N ALA A 91 24.25 10.01 -5.54
CA ALA A 91 23.07 9.55 -6.26
C ALA A 91 23.42 8.93 -7.62
N ALA A 92 22.73 7.85 -7.99
CA ALA A 92 22.88 7.23 -9.30
C ALA A 92 21.86 7.82 -10.29
N VAL A 93 22.31 8.25 -11.46
CA VAL A 93 21.43 8.76 -12.53
C VAL A 93 20.63 7.59 -13.11
N LEU A 94 19.31 7.74 -13.19
CA LEU A 94 18.41 6.78 -13.83
C LEU A 94 18.23 7.15 -15.31
N PRO A 95 18.15 6.14 -16.21
CA PRO A 95 17.94 6.40 -17.62
C PRO A 95 16.55 6.99 -17.87
N MET A 96 16.52 8.07 -18.63
CA MET A 96 15.30 8.74 -19.07
C MET A 96 15.07 8.43 -20.56
N GLN A 97 13.87 8.02 -20.91
CA GLN A 97 13.46 7.73 -22.28
C GLN A 97 12.36 8.70 -22.69
N GLU A 98 12.56 9.43 -23.78
CA GLU A 98 11.48 10.27 -24.35
C GLU A 98 10.37 9.36 -24.89
N THR A 99 9.12 9.74 -24.64
CA THR A 99 7.96 8.98 -25.10
C THR A 99 6.83 9.92 -25.51
N THR A 100 6.03 9.48 -26.48
CA THR A 100 4.75 10.11 -26.85
C THR A 100 3.57 9.25 -26.42
N GLU A 101 3.81 8.12 -25.76
CA GLU A 101 2.78 7.17 -25.32
C GLU A 101 2.14 7.65 -24.02
N ASP A 102 0.81 7.56 -23.94
CA ASP A 102 0.09 7.87 -22.71
C ASP A 102 0.30 6.73 -21.70
N PRO A 103 0.67 7.03 -20.44
CA PRO A 103 0.84 6.01 -19.40
C PRO A 103 -0.43 5.21 -19.11
N MET A 104 -1.59 5.73 -19.46
CA MET A 104 -2.88 5.07 -19.29
C MET A 104 -3.64 5.10 -20.62
N PRO A 105 -3.43 4.12 -21.51
CA PRO A 105 -4.30 3.98 -22.67
C PRO A 105 -5.75 3.88 -22.15
N PRO A 106 -6.71 4.55 -22.81
CA PRO A 106 -8.10 4.44 -22.41
C PRO A 106 -8.47 2.95 -22.38
N MET A 107 -8.96 2.48 -21.23
CA MET A 107 -9.56 1.15 -21.19
C MET A 107 -10.65 1.13 -22.26
N GLU A 108 -10.57 0.19 -23.19
CA GLU A 108 -11.63 0.02 -24.16
C GLU A 108 -12.94 -0.17 -23.40
N PRO A 109 -14.00 0.59 -23.73
CA PRO A 109 -15.27 0.45 -23.05
C PRO A 109 -15.67 -1.02 -23.15
N MET A 110 -15.89 -1.66 -22.00
CA MET A 110 -16.42 -3.01 -21.98
C MET A 110 -17.69 -2.99 -22.84
N LYS A 111 -17.74 -3.87 -23.83
CA LYS A 111 -18.93 -4.00 -24.68
C LYS A 111 -20.14 -4.13 -23.76
N PRO A 112 -21.24 -3.38 -23.98
CA PRO A 112 -22.46 -3.58 -23.24
C PRO A 112 -22.77 -5.07 -23.23
N MET A 113 -22.92 -5.67 -22.04
CA MET A 113 -23.40 -7.04 -21.98
C MET A 113 -24.71 -7.08 -22.75
N GLU A 114 -24.80 -7.97 -23.74
CA GLU A 114 -26.03 -8.12 -24.49
C GLU A 114 -27.16 -8.41 -23.50
N PRO A 115 -28.35 -7.80 -23.67
CA PRO A 115 -29.48 -8.06 -22.80
C PRO A 115 -29.69 -9.57 -22.73
N MET A 116 -29.59 -10.12 -21.52
CA MET A 116 -30.01 -11.50 -21.31
C MET A 116 -31.43 -11.61 -21.84
N LYS A 117 -31.68 -12.59 -22.72
CA LYS A 117 -33.03 -12.84 -23.22
C LYS A 117 -33.96 -12.96 -22.01
N PRO A 118 -35.15 -12.31 -22.04
CA PRO A 118 -36.13 -12.49 -20.98
C PRO A 118 -36.31 -13.98 -20.74
N MET A 119 -36.07 -14.44 -19.51
CA MET A 119 -36.39 -15.81 -19.16
C MET A 119 -37.88 -15.98 -19.41
N GLU A 120 -38.25 -17.02 -20.17
CA GLU A 120 -39.66 -17.31 -20.40
C GLU A 120 -40.35 -17.49 -19.04
N PRO A 121 -41.58 -16.94 -18.87
CA PRO A 121 -42.30 -17.06 -17.62
C PRO A 121 -42.40 -18.53 -17.25
N MET A 122 -41.81 -18.88 -16.11
CA MET A 122 -41.95 -20.22 -15.54
C MET A 122 -43.45 -20.50 -15.40
N LYS A 123 -43.89 -21.64 -15.94
CA LYS A 123 -45.27 -22.07 -15.78
C LYS A 123 -45.59 -22.10 -14.28
N PRO A 124 -46.81 -21.69 -13.87
CA PRO A 124 -47.22 -21.79 -12.49
C PRO A 124 -46.97 -23.22 -12.00
N MET A 125 -46.15 -23.36 -10.95
CA MET A 125 -46.02 -24.64 -10.29
C MET A 125 -47.40 -25.05 -9.80
N GLU A 126 -47.84 -26.24 -10.20
CA GLU A 126 -49.08 -26.80 -9.68
C GLU A 126 -48.97 -26.90 -8.15
N PRO A 127 -50.05 -26.63 -7.41
CA PRO A 127 -50.04 -26.68 -5.96
C PRO A 127 -49.53 -28.05 -5.51
N MET A 128 -48.40 -28.05 -4.82
CA MET A 128 -47.85 -29.27 -4.23
C MET A 128 -48.90 -29.86 -3.30
N LYS A 129 -49.18 -31.14 -3.47
CA LYS A 129 -50.06 -31.87 -2.55
C LYS A 129 -49.52 -31.74 -1.13
N PRO A 130 -50.38 -31.61 -0.11
CA PRO A 130 -49.95 -31.57 1.28
C PRO A 130 -49.03 -32.75 1.56
N MET A 131 -47.80 -32.47 1.99
CA MET A 131 -46.91 -33.53 2.44
C MET A 131 -47.55 -34.20 3.67
N PRO A 132 -47.59 -35.53 3.74
CA PRO A 132 -48.05 -36.22 4.93
C PRO A 132 -47.18 -35.83 6.13
N PRO A 133 -47.72 -35.82 7.36
CA PRO A 133 -46.94 -35.50 8.54
C PRO A 133 -45.73 -36.44 8.63
N MET A 134 -44.55 -35.85 8.74
CA MET A 134 -43.33 -36.58 9.09
C MET A 134 -43.55 -37.19 10.46
N ASN A 135 -43.75 -38.51 10.49
CA ASN A 135 -43.82 -39.25 11.72
C ASN A 135 -42.42 -39.18 12.37
N SER A 136 -42.34 -38.54 13.53
CA SER A 136 -41.17 -38.50 14.39
C SER A 136 -40.87 -39.92 14.88
N GLY A 137 -40.14 -40.69 14.08
CA GLY A 137 -39.83 -42.08 14.36
C GLY A 137 -38.46 -42.46 13.86
N HIS A 138 -37.47 -42.31 14.75
CA HIS A 138 -36.12 -42.89 14.77
C HIS A 138 -34.95 -41.98 14.34
N PRO A 139 -33.85 -42.00 15.12
CA PRO A 139 -32.66 -41.20 14.90
C PRO A 139 -31.91 -41.66 13.64
N LEU A 140 -31.51 -40.70 12.81
CA LEU A 140 -30.62 -40.97 11.68
C LEU A 140 -29.23 -41.33 12.22
N GLN A 141 -28.91 -42.62 12.15
CA GLN A 141 -27.54 -43.10 12.25
C GLN A 141 -26.81 -42.70 10.96
N MET A 142 -25.92 -41.71 11.05
CA MET A 142 -25.03 -41.36 9.94
C MET A 142 -23.90 -42.39 9.84
N GLY A 143 -24.03 -43.29 8.87
CA GLY A 143 -22.94 -44.12 8.38
C GLY A 143 -21.89 -43.29 7.64
N GLU A 144 -20.64 -43.72 7.83
CA GLU A 144 -19.35 -43.19 7.38
C GLU A 144 -19.33 -42.43 6.05
N MET A 145 -19.26 -41.09 6.13
CA MET A 145 -18.55 -40.28 5.15
C MET A 145 -17.16 -40.00 5.72
N GLN A 146 -16.14 -40.73 5.25
CA GLN A 146 -14.73 -40.39 5.51
C GLN A 146 -14.38 -39.11 4.74
N MET A 147 -14.69 -37.97 5.36
CA MET A 147 -14.04 -36.71 5.05
C MET A 147 -12.71 -36.72 5.82
N GLY A 148 -11.62 -36.87 5.08
CA GLY A 148 -10.26 -36.78 5.62
C GLY A 148 -10.11 -35.51 6.47
N GLU A 149 -9.41 -35.69 7.58
CA GLU A 149 -9.11 -34.77 8.66
C GLU A 149 -8.91 -33.30 8.23
N LEU A 150 -10.00 -32.53 8.12
CA LEU A 150 -9.95 -31.07 8.14
C LEU A 150 -9.85 -30.63 9.61
N LYS A 151 -8.68 -30.80 10.21
CA LYS A 151 -8.33 -30.18 11.49
C LYS A 151 -8.20 -28.67 11.28
N MET A 152 -9.29 -27.96 11.50
CA MET A 152 -9.26 -26.52 11.76
C MET A 152 -8.80 -26.37 13.22
N GLY A 153 -7.48 -26.33 13.42
CA GLY A 153 -6.82 -26.31 14.75
C GLY A 153 -7.31 -25.18 15.65
N ASP A 154 -7.14 -25.35 16.97
CA ASP A 154 -7.59 -24.51 18.10
C ASP A 154 -7.84 -23.03 17.76
N MET A 155 -9.02 -22.76 17.20
CA MET A 155 -9.45 -21.42 16.83
C MET A 155 -10.36 -20.90 17.93
N GLU A 156 -9.75 -20.32 18.97
CA GLU A 156 -10.46 -19.66 20.06
C GLU A 156 -10.77 -18.20 19.69
N MET A 157 -12.06 -17.86 19.70
CA MET A 157 -12.55 -16.48 19.61
C MET A 157 -13.11 -16.05 20.97
N ARG A 158 -12.45 -15.09 21.63
CA ARG A 158 -12.96 -14.45 22.85
C ARG A 158 -13.54 -13.09 22.50
N LEU A 159 -14.78 -12.84 22.92
CA LEU A 159 -15.54 -11.65 22.51
C LEU A 159 -15.35 -10.42 23.43
N ASN A 160 -14.61 -10.53 24.55
CA ASN A 160 -14.30 -9.38 25.39
C ASN A 160 -13.07 -9.60 26.29
N PRO A 161 -11.92 -8.94 26.01
CA PRO A 161 -11.62 -8.15 24.81
C PRO A 161 -11.36 -9.06 23.61
N MET A 162 -11.69 -8.57 22.41
CA MET A 162 -11.73 -9.34 21.18
C MET A 162 -10.34 -9.92 20.82
N GLN A 163 -10.19 -11.24 20.87
CA GLN A 163 -8.93 -11.95 20.61
C GLN A 163 -9.15 -13.13 19.66
N MET A 164 -8.28 -13.24 18.66
CA MET A 164 -8.24 -14.37 17.74
C MET A 164 -6.85 -15.03 17.81
N LYS A 165 -6.83 -16.33 18.13
CA LYS A 165 -5.62 -17.17 18.08
C LYS A 165 -5.68 -18.12 16.89
N MET A 166 -4.60 -18.20 16.13
CA MET A 166 -4.43 -19.17 15.05
C MET A 166 -3.10 -19.90 15.25
N GLY A 167 -3.15 -21.04 15.95
CA GLY A 167 -1.94 -21.80 16.31
C GLY A 167 -1.00 -20.99 17.23
N SER A 168 0.27 -20.85 16.84
CA SER A 168 1.26 -20.07 17.60
C SER A 168 1.22 -18.56 17.32
N LEU A 169 0.32 -18.08 16.45
CA LEU A 169 0.19 -16.67 16.12
C LEU A 169 -1.06 -16.08 16.79
N GLU A 170 -0.86 -15.19 17.75
CA GLU A 170 -1.91 -14.53 18.52
C GLU A 170 -1.96 -13.04 18.14
N MET A 171 -3.08 -12.58 17.59
CA MET A 171 -3.28 -11.16 17.30
C MET A 171 -4.27 -10.58 18.32
N ARG A 172 -3.77 -9.67 19.16
CA ARG A 172 -4.55 -8.93 20.17
C ARG A 172 -4.73 -7.51 19.68
N MET A 173 -5.95 -7.11 19.33
CA MET A 173 -6.26 -5.72 18.99
C MET A 173 -7.15 -5.16 20.10
N GLY A 174 -6.51 -4.52 21.09
CA GLY A 174 -7.22 -3.88 22.20
C GLY A 174 -6.64 -4.21 23.58
N SER A 175 -5.45 -3.68 23.86
CA SER A 175 -5.19 -3.01 25.13
C SER A 175 -4.02 -2.05 24.93
N ALA A 176 -4.26 -0.77 25.21
CA ALA A 176 -3.22 0.22 25.42
C ALA A 176 -2.51 -0.12 26.74
N GLU A 177 -1.66 -1.16 26.71
CA GLU A 177 -0.80 -1.53 27.82
C GLU A 177 0.63 -1.17 27.44
N ARG A 178 1.04 -0.02 28.02
CA ARG A 178 2.41 0.44 28.27
C ARG A 178 3.49 -0.52 27.76
N GLN A 179 3.84 -0.38 26.49
CA GLN A 179 5.22 -0.63 26.11
C GLN A 179 6.05 0.33 26.96
N SER A 180 6.82 -0.22 27.89
CA SER A 180 7.88 0.51 28.57
C SER A 180 8.68 1.22 27.48
N GLN A 181 8.52 2.54 27.40
CA GLN A 181 9.32 3.42 26.56
C GLN A 181 10.76 3.32 27.09
N GLN A 182 11.46 2.24 26.72
CA GLN A 182 12.88 2.11 26.92
C GLN A 182 13.51 3.17 26.03
N ARG A 183 13.97 4.25 26.68
CA ARG A 183 14.65 5.34 26.01
C ARG A 183 16.13 4.97 25.96
N PHE A 184 16.80 5.29 24.87
CA PHE A 184 18.22 5.00 24.71
C PHE A 184 19.03 6.29 24.76
N CYS A 185 20.22 6.24 25.34
CA CYS A 185 21.14 7.37 25.38
C CYS A 185 21.63 7.68 23.97
N THR A 186 21.42 8.91 23.50
CA THR A 186 21.82 9.34 22.15
C THR A 186 23.34 9.43 21.94
N GLN A 187 24.13 9.39 23.02
CA GLN A 187 25.59 9.46 22.96
C GLN A 187 26.26 8.08 22.88
N CYS A 188 25.70 7.06 23.53
CA CYS A 188 26.35 5.74 23.63
C CYS A 188 25.45 4.55 23.33
N GLY A 189 24.15 4.78 23.07
CA GLY A 189 23.16 3.74 22.82
C GLY A 189 22.72 2.94 24.04
N GLY A 190 23.23 3.25 25.25
CA GLY A 190 22.85 2.55 26.48
C GLY A 190 21.40 2.77 26.85
N GLU A 191 20.75 1.76 27.45
CA GLU A 191 19.36 1.84 27.90
C GLU A 191 19.22 2.84 29.07
N VAL A 192 18.14 3.63 29.04
CA VAL A 192 17.84 4.68 30.03
C VAL A 192 16.37 4.58 30.45
N GLN A 193 16.11 4.62 31.76
CA GLN A 193 14.78 4.49 32.32
C GLN A 193 14.04 5.83 32.34
N MET A 194 12.71 5.76 32.46
CA MET A 194 11.87 6.95 32.46
C MET A 194 11.99 7.72 33.78
N GLY A 195 12.95 8.66 33.88
CA GLY A 195 13.21 9.47 35.07
C GLY A 195 14.69 9.73 35.35
N ASP A 196 15.58 8.99 34.66
CA ASP A 196 17.03 9.16 34.82
C ASP A 196 17.49 10.52 34.29
N ARG A 197 18.22 11.25 35.14
CA ARG A 197 18.86 12.53 34.73
C ARG A 197 20.17 12.29 33.99
N PHE A 198 20.80 11.13 34.16
CA PHE A 198 22.10 10.79 33.56
C PHE A 198 22.12 9.33 33.12
N CYS A 199 22.81 9.03 32.03
CA CYS A 199 23.01 7.65 31.57
C CYS A 199 23.99 6.92 32.48
N ALA A 200 23.61 5.74 32.97
CA ALA A 200 24.47 4.91 33.83
C ALA A 200 25.72 4.38 33.12
N GLN A 201 25.72 4.34 31.78
CA GLN A 201 26.82 3.78 30.99
C GLN A 201 27.88 4.81 30.58
N CYS A 202 27.51 6.08 30.39
CA CYS A 202 28.45 7.12 29.93
C CYS A 202 28.40 8.45 30.72
N GLY A 203 27.49 8.58 31.69
CA GLY A 203 27.36 9.78 32.53
C GLY A 203 26.72 11.01 31.84
N HIS A 204 26.30 10.89 30.59
CA HIS A 204 25.69 12.01 29.86
C HIS A 204 24.28 12.35 30.37
N ARG A 205 23.90 13.62 30.39
CA ARG A 205 22.60 14.07 30.92
C ARG A 205 21.48 13.69 29.94
N VAL A 206 20.48 12.97 30.43
CA VAL A 206 19.33 12.48 29.65
C VAL A 206 18.16 13.42 29.92
N GLY A 207 18.07 14.50 29.16
CA GLY A 207 17.14 15.57 29.51
C GLY A 207 16.97 16.60 28.43
N GLU A 208 16.52 16.18 27.25
CA GLU A 208 15.74 16.99 26.32
C GLU A 208 14.97 16.04 25.40
N LEU A 209 13.64 16.11 25.49
CA LEU A 209 12.70 15.21 24.84
C LEU A 209 12.69 15.45 23.33
N SER A 210 12.97 14.43 22.53
CA SER A 210 12.45 14.33 21.16
C SER A 210 11.64 13.05 21.05
N HIS A 211 10.30 13.21 20.99
CA HIS A 211 9.41 12.15 20.56
C HIS A 211 9.58 11.93 19.06
N SER A 212 9.72 10.66 18.66
CA SER A 212 9.34 10.17 17.34
C SER A 212 8.70 8.81 17.52
#